data_AF-A0A016VG23-F1
#
_entry.id   AF-A0A016VG23-F1
#
_cell.length_a   1.000
_cell.length_b   1.000
_cell.length_c   1.000
_cell.angle_alpha   90.00
_cell.angle_beta   90.00
_cell.angle_gamma   90.00
#
_symmetry.space_group_name_H-M   'P 1'
#
loop_
_entity.id
_entity.type
_entity.pdbx_description
1 polymer ?
#
loop_
_entity_poly.entity_id
_entity_poly.type
_entity_poly.pdbx_seq_one_letter_code
_entity_poly.pdbx_strand_id
1 'polypeptide(L)'
;MSRRGFSLERCGKNTPALPAKPTNVPIFSAKSTHTLLSAGTTARVTHNWTSTWNERVTFSPGTRNCTSSPLNISNAENVDRQKDSAIVTCKSGYVFPDGSPLRIFSCSSTGHWNVFENDSCQAVTCPQIEVDISNSLSPLSNAPEISGRQPAGTMIVHACAVSYVFAATQQPLKIYECMPNGNWTRNNNGDKCEYVKPRMMNSHDL
;
A
#
# COMPACT_ATOMS: atom_id res chain seq x y z
N MET A 1 7.29 88.44 0.93
CA MET A 1 6.38 87.95 -0.12
C MET A 1 7.02 88.28 -1.47
N SER A 2 7.23 87.44 -2.46
CA SER A 2 7.01 86.01 -2.70
C SER A 2 7.96 85.62 -3.84
N ARG A 3 8.55 84.42 -3.79
CA ARG A 3 9.52 83.88 -4.74
C ARG A 3 8.86 83.56 -6.10
N ARG A 4 9.51 83.91 -7.21
CA ARG A 4 9.34 83.23 -8.51
C ARG A 4 10.64 83.26 -9.32
N GLY A 5 10.89 82.14 -10.00
CA GLY A 5 11.75 82.06 -11.19
C GLY A 5 13.03 81.27 -10.98
N PHE A 6 13.03 79.98 -11.38
CA PHE A 6 14.03 79.32 -12.22
C PHE A 6 13.78 77.80 -12.22
N SER A 7 13.61 77.20 -13.39
CA SER A 7 14.36 75.99 -13.76
C SER A 7 14.27 75.72 -15.26
N LEU A 8 15.44 75.41 -15.80
CA LEU A 8 15.86 75.26 -17.19
C LEU A 8 15.29 74.02 -17.91
N GLU A 9 15.32 74.14 -19.24
CA GLU A 9 15.10 73.11 -20.26
C GLU A 9 15.96 71.84 -20.10
N ARG A 10 15.44 70.70 -20.59
CA ARG A 10 16.27 69.57 -21.02
C ARG A 10 15.68 68.85 -22.23
N CYS A 11 16.56 68.59 -23.21
CA CYS A 11 16.31 67.94 -24.49
C CYS A 11 15.73 66.51 -24.41
N GLY A 12 14.73 66.27 -25.27
CA GLY A 12 14.55 65.14 -26.20
C GLY A 12 14.83 63.69 -25.75
N LYS A 13 13.77 62.86 -25.84
CA LYS A 13 13.73 61.62 -26.65
C LYS A 13 12.31 61.04 -26.68
N ASN A 14 11.80 60.86 -27.89
CA ASN A 14 10.51 60.26 -28.23
C ASN A 14 10.39 58.83 -27.65
N THR A 15 9.29 58.56 -26.94
CA THR A 15 8.87 57.21 -26.55
C THR A 15 7.81 56.74 -27.54
N PRO A 16 8.02 55.66 -28.32
CA PRO A 16 6.92 55.04 -29.04
C PRO A 16 6.03 54.29 -28.04
N ALA A 17 4.73 54.57 -28.09
CA ALA A 17 3.72 53.86 -27.30
C ALA A 17 3.76 52.34 -27.59
N LEU A 18 3.74 51.54 -26.52
CA LEU A 18 3.54 50.09 -26.61
C LEU A 18 2.11 49.79 -27.12
N PRO A 19 1.91 48.94 -28.12
CA PRO A 19 0.57 48.47 -28.45
C PRO A 19 0.07 47.53 -27.34
N ALA A 20 -1.21 47.67 -26.98
CA ALA A 20 -1.87 46.87 -25.97
C ALA A 20 -1.82 45.35 -26.31
N LYS A 21 -1.50 44.53 -25.31
CA LYS A 21 -1.52 43.06 -25.38
C LYS A 21 -2.96 42.59 -25.61
N PRO A 22 -3.28 41.81 -26.66
CA PRO A 22 -4.62 41.24 -26.81
C PRO A 22 -4.84 40.16 -25.74
N THR A 23 -5.94 40.30 -24.99
CA THR A 23 -6.29 39.53 -23.79
C THR A 23 -6.94 38.17 -24.09
N ASN A 24 -7.01 37.73 -25.35
CA ASN A 24 -7.65 36.48 -25.72
C ASN A 24 -6.66 35.56 -26.43
N VAL A 25 -6.00 34.68 -25.67
CA VAL A 25 -5.25 33.55 -26.22
C VAL A 25 -6.24 32.39 -26.39
N PRO A 26 -6.52 31.93 -27.62
CA PRO A 26 -7.28 30.69 -27.79
C PRO A 26 -6.45 29.50 -27.28
N ILE A 27 -6.98 28.80 -26.29
CA ILE A 27 -6.43 27.52 -25.84
C ILE A 27 -6.76 26.49 -26.92
N PHE A 28 -5.83 26.24 -27.83
CA PHE A 28 -5.97 25.15 -28.80
C PHE A 28 -5.45 23.85 -28.18
N SER A 29 -6.36 22.88 -28.02
CA SER A 29 -6.02 21.50 -27.67
C SER A 29 -5.34 20.83 -28.87
N ALA A 30 -4.02 20.66 -28.79
CA ALA A 30 -3.28 19.86 -29.76
C ALA A 30 -3.56 18.38 -29.48
N LYS A 31 -4.27 17.70 -30.39
CA LYS A 31 -4.32 16.23 -30.40
C LYS A 31 -2.94 15.71 -30.80
N SER A 32 -2.14 15.34 -29.81
CA SER A 32 -0.83 14.70 -29.98
C SER A 32 -1.03 13.25 -30.45
N THR A 33 -0.65 12.92 -31.69
CA THR A 33 -0.34 11.56 -32.09
C THR A 33 1.06 11.21 -31.58
N HIS A 34 1.13 10.37 -30.54
CA HIS A 34 2.39 9.92 -29.96
C HIS A 34 3.11 8.95 -30.90
N THR A 35 4.07 9.43 -31.68
CA THR A 35 5.06 8.56 -32.33
C THR A 35 6.24 8.39 -31.38
N LEU A 36 6.58 7.13 -31.05
CA LEU A 36 7.74 6.81 -30.23
C LEU A 36 9.02 7.23 -30.97
N LEU A 37 9.64 8.31 -30.53
CA LEU A 37 10.94 8.75 -31.03
C LEU A 37 12.06 8.18 -30.13
N SER A 38 13.13 7.70 -30.75
CA SER A 38 14.33 7.22 -30.05
C SER A 38 15.05 8.36 -29.33
N ALA A 39 15.78 8.02 -28.26
CA ALA A 39 16.54 8.97 -27.46
C ALA A 39 17.49 9.80 -28.35
N GLY A 40 17.33 11.13 -28.33
CA GLY A 40 18.12 12.07 -29.14
C GLY A 40 17.42 12.61 -30.39
N THR A 41 16.20 12.19 -30.69
CA THR A 41 15.49 12.70 -31.89
C THR A 41 14.91 14.09 -31.64
N THR A 42 15.27 15.06 -32.47
CA THR A 42 14.66 16.40 -32.46
C THR A 42 13.38 16.37 -33.30
N ALA A 43 12.21 16.43 -32.67
CA ALA A 43 10.96 16.61 -33.41
C ALA A 43 10.84 18.07 -33.86
N ARG A 44 10.71 18.32 -35.17
CA ARG A 44 10.34 19.65 -35.69
C ARG A 44 8.83 19.72 -35.82
N VAL A 45 8.20 20.58 -35.02
CA VAL A 45 6.79 20.95 -35.23
C VAL A 45 6.77 22.07 -36.26
N THR A 46 6.28 21.78 -37.47
CA THR A 46 6.08 22.80 -38.51
C THR A 46 4.76 23.51 -38.23
N HIS A 47 4.83 24.73 -37.69
CA HIS A 47 3.67 25.62 -37.64
C HIS A 47 3.60 26.38 -38.97
N ASN A 48 2.50 26.25 -39.71
CA ASN A 48 2.32 26.96 -40.99
C ASN A 48 1.82 28.39 -40.72
N TRP A 49 2.70 29.30 -40.31
CA TRP A 49 2.40 30.73 -40.17
C TRP A 49 3.56 31.58 -40.71
N THR A 50 3.22 32.62 -41.47
CA THR A 50 4.15 33.58 -42.12
C THR A 50 4.67 34.67 -41.17
N SER A 51 4.88 34.38 -39.87
CA SER A 51 5.40 35.38 -38.91
C SER A 51 6.66 34.90 -38.18
N THR A 52 7.67 35.77 -38.12
CA THR A 52 9.08 35.49 -37.79
C THR A 52 9.41 35.36 -36.29
N TRP A 53 8.48 34.89 -35.45
CA TRP A 53 8.79 34.63 -34.04
C TRP A 53 9.25 33.19 -33.84
N ASN A 54 10.56 32.99 -33.91
CA ASN A 54 11.20 31.70 -33.62
C ASN A 54 11.31 31.49 -32.11
N GLU A 55 10.21 31.12 -31.45
CA GLU A 55 10.29 30.66 -30.06
C GLU A 55 10.83 29.22 -30.06
N ARG A 56 12.05 29.03 -29.54
CA ARG A 56 12.64 27.69 -29.39
C ARG A 56 11.87 26.94 -28.31
N VAL A 57 10.95 26.06 -28.72
CA VAL A 57 10.33 25.08 -27.83
C VAL A 57 11.36 23.97 -27.56
N THR A 58 12.08 24.08 -26.45
CA THR A 58 12.93 22.99 -25.95
C THR A 58 12.04 21.92 -25.32
N PHE A 59 11.77 20.85 -26.07
CA PHE A 59 11.28 19.61 -25.47
C PHE A 59 12.42 19.02 -24.65
N SER A 60 12.39 19.22 -23.33
CA SER A 60 13.16 18.36 -22.44
C SER A 60 12.59 16.94 -22.59
N PRO A 61 13.40 15.89 -22.71
CA PRO A 61 12.87 14.54 -22.60
C PRO A 61 12.24 14.46 -21.23
N GLY A 62 10.91 14.49 -21.17
CA GLY A 62 10.19 14.29 -19.93
C GLY A 62 10.64 12.95 -19.39
N THR A 63 11.36 12.97 -18.26
CA THR A 63 11.68 11.73 -17.55
C THR A 63 10.34 11.10 -17.20
N ARG A 64 9.97 10.02 -17.90
CA ARG A 64 8.74 9.27 -17.70
C ARG A 64 8.83 8.61 -16.34
N ASN A 65 8.46 9.35 -15.30
CA ASN A 65 8.56 8.93 -13.92
C ASN A 65 7.16 8.62 -13.38
N CYS A 66 7.03 7.51 -12.69
CA CYS A 66 5.76 7.11 -12.09
C CYS A 66 5.43 7.87 -10.79
N THR A 67 6.29 8.80 -10.36
CA THR A 67 6.14 9.58 -9.12
C THR A 67 4.85 10.40 -9.07
N SER A 68 4.33 10.83 -10.22
CA SER A 68 3.06 11.55 -10.35
C SER A 68 1.83 10.64 -10.39
N SER A 69 2.00 9.33 -10.63
CA SER A 69 0.90 8.37 -10.69
C SER A 69 0.59 7.85 -9.29
N PRO A 70 -0.66 7.93 -8.81
CA PRO A 70 -1.04 7.38 -7.52
C PRO A 70 -1.00 5.84 -7.57
N LEU A 71 -0.20 5.25 -6.68
CA LEU A 71 -0.36 3.85 -6.26
C LEU A 71 -1.46 3.80 -5.22
N ASN A 72 -2.59 3.18 -5.57
CA ASN A 72 -3.70 2.97 -4.65
C ASN A 72 -3.85 1.48 -4.35
N ILE A 73 -3.10 1.01 -3.35
CA ILE A 73 -3.19 -0.37 -2.85
C ILE A 73 -4.04 -0.32 -1.58
N SER A 74 -5.14 -1.08 -1.57
CA SER A 74 -6.03 -1.15 -0.42
C SER A 74 -5.31 -1.73 0.80
N ASN A 75 -5.62 -1.19 1.98
CA ASN A 75 -5.02 -1.59 3.27
C ASN A 75 -3.49 -1.51 3.34
N ALA A 76 -2.86 -0.62 2.57
CA ALA A 76 -1.44 -0.26 2.71
C ALA A 76 -1.24 0.95 3.63
N GLU A 77 -0.11 1.01 4.33
CA GLU A 77 0.24 2.09 5.27
C GLU A 77 1.34 3.00 4.72
N ASN A 78 2.35 2.40 4.09
CA ASN A 78 3.52 3.11 3.63
C ASN A 78 3.79 2.79 2.16
N VAL A 79 4.01 3.85 1.38
CA VAL A 79 4.44 3.75 -0.02
C VAL A 79 5.70 4.59 -0.15
N ASP A 80 6.88 3.97 -0.10
CA ASP A 80 8.14 4.64 -0.42
C ASP A 80 8.31 4.66 -1.93
N ARG A 81 8.28 5.87 -2.53
CA ARG A 81 8.33 6.05 -3.98
C ARG A 81 9.69 6.56 -4.40
N GLN A 82 10.33 5.78 -5.25
CA GLN A 82 11.52 6.17 -5.99
C GLN A 82 11.16 6.39 -7.47
N LYS A 83 12.15 6.81 -8.26
CA LYS A 83 11.97 7.13 -9.68
C LYS A 83 11.44 5.93 -10.47
N ASP A 84 12.00 4.75 -10.21
CA ASP A 84 11.77 3.53 -10.99
C ASP A 84 11.10 2.41 -10.17
N SER A 85 10.99 2.57 -8.85
CA SER A 85 10.43 1.57 -7.94
C SER A 85 9.59 2.20 -6.83
N ALA A 86 8.64 1.43 -6.30
CA ALA A 86 7.91 1.78 -5.09
C ALA A 86 7.81 0.58 -4.16
N ILE A 87 8.12 0.79 -2.88
CA ILE A 87 7.95 -0.21 -1.84
C ILE A 87 6.62 0.06 -1.17
N VAL A 88 5.71 -0.90 -1.25
CA VAL A 88 4.40 -0.83 -0.60
C VAL A 88 4.39 -1.79 0.57
N THR A 89 4.03 -1.28 1.74
CA THR A 89 3.88 -2.07 2.98
C THR A 89 2.42 -2.12 3.38
N CYS A 90 1.92 -3.34 3.63
CA CYS A 90 0.58 -3.54 4.15
C CYS A 90 0.45 -3.05 5.59
N LYS A 91 -0.75 -2.61 5.98
CA LYS A 91 -1.08 -2.31 7.37
C LYS A 91 -0.91 -3.55 8.24
N SER A 92 -0.68 -3.36 9.53
CA SER A 92 -0.66 -4.46 10.50
C SER A 92 -1.93 -5.32 10.37
N GLY A 93 -1.76 -6.65 10.34
CA GLY A 93 -2.85 -7.61 10.15
C GLY A 93 -3.26 -7.85 8.69
N TYR A 94 -2.54 -7.27 7.71
CA TYR A 94 -2.76 -7.49 6.29
C TYR A 94 -1.48 -7.93 5.57
N VAL A 95 -1.61 -8.76 4.53
CA VAL A 95 -0.53 -9.26 3.68
C VAL A 95 -0.97 -9.30 2.22
N PHE A 96 -0.01 -9.33 1.30
CA PHE A 96 -0.29 -9.63 -0.10
C PHE A 96 -0.75 -11.09 -0.28
N PRO A 97 -1.37 -11.45 -1.43
CA PRO A 97 -1.90 -12.81 -1.64
C PRO A 97 -0.86 -13.94 -1.57
N ASP A 98 0.43 -13.61 -1.69
CA ASP A 98 1.56 -14.54 -1.54
C ASP A 98 2.02 -14.69 -0.07
N GLY A 99 1.39 -13.99 0.86
CA GLY A 99 1.76 -13.94 2.28
C GLY A 99 2.81 -12.89 2.63
N SER A 100 3.32 -12.12 1.66
CA SER A 100 4.36 -11.11 1.92
C SER A 100 3.75 -9.86 2.59
N PRO A 101 4.40 -9.27 3.61
CA PRO A 101 3.93 -8.03 4.24
C PRO A 101 4.26 -6.76 3.42
N LEU A 102 5.16 -6.89 2.44
CA LEU A 102 5.59 -5.82 1.55
C LEU A 102 5.74 -6.33 0.13
N ARG A 103 5.66 -5.43 -0.84
CA ARG A 103 5.87 -5.70 -2.27
C ARG A 103 6.53 -4.52 -2.95
N ILE A 104 7.36 -4.81 -3.94
CA ILE A 104 8.05 -3.80 -4.74
C ILE A 104 7.38 -3.74 -6.11
N PHE A 105 6.93 -2.54 -6.49
CA PHE A 105 6.35 -2.24 -7.78
C PHE A 105 7.36 -1.51 -8.65
N SER A 106 7.49 -1.90 -9.90
CA SER A 106 8.38 -1.25 -10.86
C SER A 106 7.61 -0.27 -11.74
N CYS A 107 8.25 0.84 -12.10
CA CYS A 107 7.74 1.79 -13.07
C CYS A 107 7.95 1.26 -14.50
N SER A 108 6.89 1.26 -15.31
CA SER A 108 6.95 0.89 -16.73
C SER A 108 7.54 2.01 -17.58
N SER A 109 8.07 1.67 -18.75
CA SER A 109 8.54 2.64 -19.76
C SER A 109 7.43 3.56 -20.28
N THR A 110 6.17 3.21 -20.03
CA THR A 110 4.99 4.03 -20.32
C THR A 110 4.69 5.07 -19.23
N GLY A 111 5.40 5.07 -18.10
CA GLY A 111 5.17 5.97 -16.98
C GLY A 111 4.02 5.53 -16.05
N HIS A 112 3.68 4.24 -16.06
CA HIS A 112 2.68 3.64 -15.18
C HIS A 112 3.31 2.57 -14.28
N TRP A 113 2.79 2.44 -13.05
CA TRP A 113 3.18 1.36 -12.15
C TRP A 113 2.70 0.01 -12.68
N ASN A 114 3.55 -1.01 -12.62
CA ASN A 114 3.18 -2.38 -13.00
C ASN A 114 2.39 -3.03 -11.86
N VAL A 115 1.12 -2.68 -11.74
CA VAL A 115 0.17 -3.23 -10.76
C VAL A 115 -0.74 -4.25 -11.47
N PHE A 116 -0.96 -5.39 -10.84
CA PHE A 116 -1.86 -6.47 -11.26
C PHE A 116 -3.21 -6.36 -10.55
N GLU A 117 -4.25 -6.97 -11.13
CA GLU A 117 -5.62 -6.91 -10.59
C GLU A 117 -5.75 -7.48 -9.16
N ASN A 118 -4.85 -8.37 -8.74
CA ASN A 118 -4.85 -8.98 -7.41
C ASN A 118 -3.91 -8.31 -6.40
N ASP A 119 -3.25 -7.21 -6.77
CA ASP A 119 -2.36 -6.46 -5.88
C ASP A 119 -3.16 -5.66 -4.84
N SER A 120 -3.53 -6.35 -3.77
CA SER A 120 -4.24 -5.77 -2.62
C SER A 120 -3.74 -6.41 -1.33
N CYS A 121 -3.70 -5.63 -0.25
CA CYS A 121 -3.42 -6.17 1.07
C CYS A 121 -4.70 -6.81 1.62
N GLN A 122 -4.67 -8.13 1.79
CA GLN A 122 -5.73 -8.97 2.31
C GLN A 122 -5.53 -9.20 3.81
N ALA A 123 -6.61 -9.31 4.56
CA ALA A 123 -6.51 -9.58 5.99
C ALA A 123 -5.83 -10.94 6.21
N VAL A 124 -4.85 -10.99 7.11
CA VAL A 124 -4.25 -12.24 7.55
C VAL A 124 -5.31 -13.05 8.25
N THR A 125 -5.56 -14.25 7.74
CA THR A 125 -6.49 -15.19 8.36
C THR A 125 -5.88 -16.56 8.48
N CYS A 126 -6.11 -17.22 9.60
CA CYS A 126 -5.78 -18.62 9.80
C CYS A 126 -6.88 -19.52 9.23
N PRO A 127 -6.52 -20.73 8.74
CA PRO A 127 -7.51 -21.73 8.37
C PRO A 127 -8.37 -22.12 9.58
N GLN A 128 -9.52 -22.72 9.31
CA GLN A 128 -10.33 -23.31 10.38
C GLN A 128 -9.48 -24.30 11.18
N ILE A 129 -9.54 -24.19 12.50
CA ILE A 129 -8.82 -25.08 13.41
C ILE A 129 -9.56 -26.42 13.53
N GLU A 130 -8.83 -27.53 13.48
CA GLU A 130 -9.39 -28.88 13.60
C GLU A 130 -9.01 -29.51 14.94
N VAL A 131 -9.79 -29.25 15.99
CA VAL A 131 -9.57 -29.78 17.34
C VAL A 131 -10.73 -30.66 17.81
N ASP A 132 -10.43 -31.67 18.60
CA ASP A 132 -11.45 -32.50 19.24
C ASP A 132 -11.86 -31.90 20.59
N ILE A 133 -13.08 -31.38 20.64
CA ILE A 133 -13.68 -30.77 21.83
C ILE A 133 -14.37 -31.79 22.75
N SER A 134 -14.30 -33.08 22.43
CA SER A 134 -14.80 -34.13 23.31
C SER A 134 -14.05 -34.08 24.65
N ASN A 135 -14.77 -34.29 25.75
CA ASN A 135 -14.23 -34.21 27.11
C ASN A 135 -13.51 -32.88 27.40
N SER A 136 -13.94 -31.80 26.75
CA SER A 136 -13.44 -30.44 26.95
C SER A 136 -14.52 -29.57 27.60
N LEU A 137 -14.09 -28.59 28.40
CA LEU A 137 -14.94 -27.54 28.98
C LEU A 137 -15.02 -26.31 28.05
N SER A 138 -13.99 -26.12 27.23
CA SER A 138 -13.86 -25.03 26.28
C SER A 138 -12.94 -25.47 25.13
N PRO A 139 -13.16 -25.01 23.89
CA PRO A 139 -14.26 -24.17 23.43
C PRO A 139 -15.60 -24.91 23.37
N LEU A 140 -16.71 -24.16 23.32
CA LEU A 140 -18.03 -24.71 23.04
C LEU A 140 -18.12 -25.17 21.58
N SER A 141 -18.97 -26.16 21.27
CA SER A 141 -19.12 -26.71 19.92
C SER A 141 -19.62 -25.72 18.87
N ASN A 142 -20.30 -24.66 19.29
CA ASN A 142 -20.81 -23.58 18.46
C ASN A 142 -20.00 -22.29 18.59
N ALA A 143 -18.81 -22.34 19.19
CA ALA A 143 -17.98 -21.16 19.38
C ALA A 143 -17.50 -20.63 18.00
N PRO A 144 -17.61 -19.32 17.72
CA PRO A 144 -17.24 -18.75 16.43
C PRO A 144 -15.74 -18.88 16.13
N GLU A 145 -14.90 -18.99 17.15
CA GLU A 145 -13.43 -19.06 17.01
C GLU A 145 -12.96 -20.40 16.42
N ILE A 146 -13.76 -21.46 16.53
CA ILE A 146 -13.47 -22.77 15.93
C ILE A 146 -14.16 -23.00 14.59
N SER A 147 -14.88 -21.99 14.07
CA SER A 147 -15.62 -22.10 12.81
C SER A 147 -15.07 -21.13 11.76
N GLY A 148 -14.84 -21.62 10.55
CA GLY A 148 -14.35 -20.80 9.44
C GLY A 148 -12.93 -20.25 9.63
N ARG A 149 -12.57 -19.27 8.79
CA ARG A 149 -11.26 -18.60 8.85
C ARG A 149 -11.27 -17.54 9.96
N GLN A 150 -10.19 -17.51 10.74
CA GLN A 150 -10.06 -16.62 11.89
C GLN A 150 -9.06 -15.50 11.62
N PRO A 151 -9.31 -14.25 12.04
CA PRO A 151 -8.35 -13.17 11.90
C PRO A 151 -7.10 -13.39 12.76
N ALA A 152 -5.98 -12.79 12.35
CA ALA A 152 -4.76 -12.74 13.18
C ALA A 152 -5.06 -12.14 14.57
N GLY A 153 -4.48 -12.75 15.61
CA GLY A 153 -4.71 -12.41 17.01
C GLY A 153 -5.88 -13.15 17.67
N THR A 154 -6.69 -13.91 16.93
CA THR A 154 -7.69 -14.79 17.55
C THR A 154 -7.01 -15.79 18.48
N MET A 155 -7.52 -15.91 19.71
CA MET A 155 -7.07 -16.86 20.71
C MET A 155 -8.17 -17.85 21.08
N ILE A 156 -7.81 -19.12 21.17
CA ILE A 156 -8.70 -20.22 21.55
C ILE A 156 -8.14 -20.88 22.79
N VAL A 157 -8.93 -20.88 23.86
CA VAL A 157 -8.61 -21.55 25.11
C VAL A 157 -9.25 -22.93 25.11
N HIS A 158 -8.43 -23.97 24.94
CA HIS A 158 -8.87 -25.35 24.95
C HIS A 158 -8.58 -25.96 26.32
N ALA A 159 -9.63 -26.10 27.12
CA ALA A 159 -9.58 -26.60 28.48
C ALA A 159 -10.24 -27.97 28.56
N CYS A 160 -9.52 -28.97 29.05
CA CYS A 160 -10.06 -30.31 29.27
C CYS A 160 -10.98 -30.37 30.50
N ALA A 161 -11.93 -31.31 30.48
CA ALA A 161 -12.75 -31.64 31.63
C ALA A 161 -11.91 -32.25 32.77
N VAL A 162 -12.48 -32.28 33.97
CA VAL A 162 -11.82 -32.85 35.15
C VAL A 162 -11.42 -34.30 34.86
N SER A 163 -10.18 -34.65 35.22
CA SER A 163 -9.54 -35.95 34.93
C SER A 163 -9.19 -36.18 33.45
N TYR A 164 -9.15 -35.13 32.62
CA TYR A 164 -8.65 -35.21 31.25
C TYR A 164 -7.51 -34.21 31.01
N VAL A 165 -6.55 -34.58 30.17
CA VAL A 165 -5.42 -33.71 29.76
C VAL A 165 -5.05 -33.94 28.31
N PHE A 166 -4.28 -33.02 27.73
CA PHE A 166 -3.60 -33.26 26.45
C PHE A 166 -2.46 -34.26 26.67
N ALA A 167 -2.53 -35.43 26.03
CA ALA A 167 -1.60 -36.53 26.27
C ALA A 167 -0.13 -36.14 26.08
N ALA A 168 0.16 -35.32 25.07
CA ALA A 168 1.51 -34.87 24.76
C ALA A 168 2.13 -33.96 25.83
N THR A 169 1.33 -33.11 26.48
CA THR A 169 1.84 -32.12 27.45
C THR A 169 1.54 -32.48 28.89
N GLN A 170 0.62 -33.44 29.13
CA GLN A 170 0.08 -33.75 30.46
C GLN A 170 -0.52 -32.53 31.17
N GLN A 171 -1.02 -31.55 30.41
CA GLN A 171 -1.65 -30.34 30.92
C GLN A 171 -3.14 -30.32 30.55
N PRO A 172 -4.01 -29.77 31.41
CA PRO A 172 -5.44 -29.65 31.11
C PRO A 172 -5.77 -28.43 30.23
N LEU A 173 -4.78 -27.65 29.82
CA LEU A 173 -4.97 -26.39 29.09
C LEU A 173 -4.02 -26.30 27.90
N LYS A 174 -4.55 -25.84 26.76
CA LYS A 174 -3.78 -25.48 25.57
C LYS A 174 -4.38 -24.20 24.96
N ILE A 175 -3.51 -23.28 24.54
CA ILE A 175 -3.92 -22.03 23.91
C ILE A 175 -3.44 -22.05 22.46
N TYR A 176 -4.36 -21.81 21.53
CA TYR A 176 -4.06 -21.62 20.11
C TYR A 176 -4.21 -20.14 19.78
N GLU A 177 -3.23 -19.58 19.09
CA GLU A 177 -3.27 -18.19 18.63
C GLU A 177 -3.06 -18.15 17.12
N CYS A 178 -3.89 -17.38 16.42
CA CYS A 178 -3.73 -17.15 15.00
C CYS A 178 -2.62 -16.12 14.79
N MET A 179 -1.48 -16.56 14.27
CA MET A 179 -0.31 -15.71 14.11
C MET A 179 -0.45 -14.77 12.91
N PRO A 180 0.30 -13.65 12.88
CA PRO A 180 0.36 -12.73 11.74
C PRO A 180 0.87 -13.34 10.43
N ASN A 181 1.36 -14.58 10.44
CA ASN A 181 1.76 -15.33 9.24
C ASN A 181 0.63 -16.20 8.67
N GLY A 182 -0.58 -16.13 9.22
CA GLY A 182 -1.74 -16.90 8.77
C GLY A 182 -1.77 -18.35 9.23
N ASN A 183 -0.91 -18.72 10.19
CA ASN A 183 -0.87 -20.06 10.79
C ASN A 183 -1.17 -20.02 12.29
N TRP A 184 -1.72 -21.12 12.81
CA TRP A 184 -1.90 -21.28 14.26
C TRP A 184 -0.55 -21.56 14.95
N THR A 185 -0.39 -21.14 16.20
CA THR A 185 0.85 -21.31 16.99
C THR A 185 1.30 -22.77 17.21
N ARG A 186 0.39 -23.75 17.11
CA ARG A 186 0.72 -25.17 17.33
C ARG A 186 0.06 -26.05 16.26
N ASN A 187 0.68 -27.20 16.00
CA ASN A 187 0.04 -28.30 15.26
C ASN A 187 -1.24 -28.67 16.00
N ASN A 188 -2.36 -28.30 15.39
CA ASN A 188 -3.71 -28.42 15.92
C ASN A 188 -4.40 -29.71 15.45
N ASN A 189 -3.84 -30.43 14.46
CA ASN A 189 -4.43 -31.63 13.87
C ASN A 189 -4.67 -32.74 14.92
N GLY A 190 -5.89 -32.78 15.45
CA GLY A 190 -6.37 -33.88 16.30
C GLY A 190 -5.96 -33.78 17.77
N ASP A 191 -5.63 -32.59 18.27
CA ASP A 191 -5.52 -32.39 19.71
C ASP A 191 -6.83 -32.75 20.40
N LYS A 192 -6.72 -33.65 21.39
CA LYS A 192 -7.86 -34.18 22.13
C LYS A 192 -7.53 -34.33 23.60
N CYS A 193 -8.57 -34.26 24.42
CA CYS A 193 -8.50 -34.50 25.85
C CYS A 193 -8.58 -36.01 26.13
N GLU A 194 -7.56 -36.56 26.76
CA GLU A 194 -7.45 -37.97 27.13
C GLU A 194 -7.57 -38.15 28.64
N TYR A 195 -8.26 -39.21 29.06
CA TYR A 195 -8.50 -39.50 30.47
C TYR A 195 -7.20 -39.85 31.19
N VAL A 196 -7.01 -39.25 32.36
CA VAL A 196 -5.90 -39.54 33.27
C VAL A 196 -6.47 -40.13 34.55
N LYS A 197 -5.97 -41.31 34.91
CA LYS A 197 -6.28 -41.91 36.21
C LYS A 197 -5.78 -41.00 37.33
N PRO A 198 -6.61 -40.64 38.32
CA PRO A 198 -6.14 -39.92 39.50
C PRO A 198 -4.96 -40.67 40.13
N ARG A 199 -3.90 -39.96 40.51
CA ARG A 199 -2.90 -40.56 41.41
C ARG A 199 -3.62 -40.87 42.71
N MET A 200 -3.64 -42.14 43.11
CA MET A 200 -4.03 -42.48 44.47
C MET A 200 -3.00 -41.83 45.39
N MET A 201 -3.45 -40.92 46.26
CA MET A 201 -2.60 -40.33 47.29
C MET A 201 -2.09 -41.49 48.15
N ASN A 202 -0.80 -41.75 48.12
CA ASN A 202 -0.24 -42.76 49.02
C ASN A 202 -0.22 -42.17 50.43
N SER A 203 -0.36 -43.03 51.44
CA SER A 203 -0.24 -42.66 52.86
C SER A 203 1.08 -41.95 53.23
N HIS A 204 2.05 -41.91 52.32
CA HIS A 204 3.33 -41.21 52.48
C HIS A 204 3.31 -39.74 52.06
N ASP A 205 2.22 -39.25 51.44
CA ASP A 205 2.06 -37.86 50.98
C ASP A 205 1.14 -37.00 51.89
N LEU A 206 0.72 -37.53 53.05
CA LEU A 206 -0.05 -36.87 54.11
C LEU A 206 0.85 -36.60 55.33
#